data_AF-A0A3N7DR01-F1
#
_entry.id   AF-A0A3N7DR01-F1
#
_cell.length_a   1.000
_cell.length_b   1.000
_cell.length_c   1.000
_cell.angle_alpha   90.00
_cell.angle_beta   90.00
_cell.angle_gamma   90.00
#
_symmetry.space_group_name_H-M   'P 1'
#
loop_
_entity.id
_entity.type
_entity.pdbx_description
1 polymer ?
#
loop_
_entity_poly.entity_id
_entity_poly.type
_entity_poly.pdbx_seq_one_letter_code
_entity_poly.pdbx_strand_id
1 'polypeptide(L)' 'MDFDFSPLIGFAPLLVILVLWLKSGAWAYHDAKSRGRPPLLVAALIMFIGWPIGLGVWIALRPDKRRPPFDLNDFRVQ' A
#
# COMPACT_ATOMS: atom_id res chain seq x y z
N MET A 1 -33.70 -22.36 -17.41
CA MET A 1 -32.26 -22.39 -17.10
C MET A 1 -32.10 -21.65 -15.79
N ASP A 2 -31.99 -22.39 -14.69
CA ASP A 2 -31.79 -21.79 -13.38
C ASP A 2 -30.30 -21.56 -13.21
N PHE A 3 -29.88 -20.29 -13.23
CA PHE A 3 -28.49 -19.92 -13.03
C PHE A 3 -28.14 -20.05 -11.55
N ASP A 4 -27.27 -20.98 -11.20
CA ASP A 4 -26.74 -21.12 -9.85
C ASP A 4 -25.60 -20.12 -9.63
N PHE A 5 -25.89 -19.05 -8.89
CA PHE A 5 -24.93 -17.99 -8.53
C PHE A 5 -24.19 -18.25 -7.22
N SER A 6 -24.48 -19.35 -6.52
CA SER A 6 -23.82 -19.69 -5.24
C SER A 6 -22.29 -19.69 -5.30
N PRO A 7 -21.60 -20.18 -6.36
CA PRO A 7 -20.14 -20.07 -6.45
C PRO A 7 -19.67 -18.62 -6.65
N LEU A 8 -20.38 -17.80 -7.42
CA LEU A 8 -20.01 -16.39 -7.64
C LEU A 8 -20.05 -15.58 -6.35
N ILE A 9 -21.05 -15.83 -5.50
CA ILE A 9 -21.19 -15.16 -4.19
C ILE A 9 -20.02 -15.54 -3.25
N GLY A 10 -19.47 -16.75 -3.37
CA GLY A 10 -18.30 -17.19 -2.60
C GLY A 10 -16.96 -16.68 -3.13
N PHE A 11 -16.75 -16.70 -4.45
CA PHE A 11 -15.46 -16.35 -5.07
C PHE A 11 -15.23 -14.85 -5.27
N ALA A 12 -16.29 -14.08 -5.52
CA ALA A 12 -16.18 -12.63 -5.70
C ALA A 12 -15.51 -11.90 -4.52
N PRO A 13 -15.91 -12.11 -3.25
CA PRO A 13 -15.26 -11.43 -2.13
C PRO A 13 -13.80 -11.84 -1.94
N LEU A 14 -13.46 -13.11 -2.19
CA LEU A 14 -12.06 -13.58 -2.15
C LEU A 14 -11.20 -12.89 -3.21
N LEU A 15 -11.72 -12.74 -4.43
CA LEU A 15 -11.05 -12.00 -5.50
C LEU A 15 -10.84 -10.53 -5.14
N VAL A 16 -11.86 -9.88 -4.57
CA VAL A 16 -11.77 -8.49 -4.12
C VAL A 16 -10.72 -8.34 -3.03
N ILE A 17 -10.72 -9.21 -2.02
CA ILE A 17 -9.72 -9.20 -0.94
C ILE A 17 -8.32 -9.42 -1.51
N LEU A 18 -8.14 -10.38 -2.43
CA LEU A 18 -6.86 -10.66 -3.05
C LEU A 18 -6.32 -9.46 -3.83
N VAL A 19 -7.18 -8.81 -4.64
CA VAL A 19 -6.80 -7.60 -5.40
C VAL A 19 -6.45 -6.46 -4.45
N LEU A 20 -7.25 -6.23 -3.40
CA LEU A 20 -6.96 -5.20 -2.40
C LEU A 20 -5.65 -5.47 -1.67
N TRP A 21 -5.40 -6.71 -1.28
CA TRP A 21 -4.19 -7.15 -0.60
C TRP A 21 -2.94 -6.90 -1.46
N LEU A 22 -2.98 -7.27 -2.74
CA LEU A 22 -1.89 -7.01 -3.69
C LEU A 22 -1.67 -5.51 -3.93
N LYS A 23 -2.75 -4.74 -4.14
CA LYS A 23 -2.67 -3.29 -4.34
C LYS A 23 -2.13 -2.58 -3.10
N SER A 24 -2.53 -3.00 -1.90
CA SER A 24 -2.03 -2.47 -0.63
C SER A 24 -0.53 -2.73 -0.48
N GLY A 25 -0.07 -3.94 -0.79
CA GLY A 25 1.36 -4.27 -0.75
C GLY A 25 2.19 -3.46 -1.74
N ALA A 26 1.75 -3.38 -3.00
CA ALA A 26 2.42 -2.59 -4.04
C ALA A 26 2.46 -1.10 -3.67
N TRP A 27 1.34 -0.55 -3.20
CA TRP A 27 1.27 0.82 -2.72
C TRP A 27 2.23 1.08 -1.56
N ALA A 28 2.24 0.21 -0.56
CA ALA A 28 3.11 0.36 0.60
C ALA A 28 4.60 0.28 0.24
N TYR A 29 4.96 -0.59 -0.71
CA TYR A 29 6.32 -0.66 -1.26
C TYR A 29 6.75 0.69 -1.85
N HIS A 30 5.93 1.27 -2.73
CA HIS A 30 6.23 2.56 -3.37
C HIS A 30 6.23 3.72 -2.37
N ASP A 31 5.30 3.74 -1.42
CA ASP A 31 5.22 4.77 -0.40
C ASP A 31 6.45 4.73 0.53
N ALA A 32 6.85 3.54 1.00
CA ALA A 32 8.07 3.36 1.79
C ALA A 32 9.33 3.77 1.03
N LYS A 33 9.44 3.40 -0.25
CA LYS A 33 10.55 3.81 -1.14
C LYS A 33 10.63 5.33 -1.24
N SER A 34 9.50 6.01 -1.45
CA SER A 34 9.45 7.48 -1.57
C SER A 34 9.83 8.21 -0.27
N ARG A 35 9.67 7.56 0.88
CA ARG A 35 10.02 8.07 2.20
C ARG A 35 11.42 7.65 2.66
N GLY A 36 12.18 6.96 1.82
CA GLY A 36 13.51 6.45 2.14
C GLY A 36 13.53 5.47 3.31
N ARG A 37 12.49 4.62 3.39
CA ARG A 37 12.40 3.47 4.31
C ARG A 37 12.55 2.15 3.52
N PRO A 38 12.98 1.05 4.15
CA PRO A 38 13.17 -0.24 3.46
C PRO A 38 11.83 -0.76 2.88
N PRO A 39 11.65 -0.75 1.55
CA PRO A 39 10.32 -0.93 0.97
C PRO A 39 9.82 -2.38 1.04
N LEU A 40 10.73 -3.36 0.93
CA LEU A 40 10.41 -4.78 1.07
C LEU A 40 9.95 -5.12 2.49
N LEU A 41 10.62 -4.58 3.51
CA LEU A 41 10.28 -4.85 4.91
C LEU A 41 8.88 -4.32 5.24
N VAL A 42 8.58 -3.08 4.82
CA VAL A 42 7.28 -2.45 5.05
C VAL A 42 6.17 -3.21 4.31
N ALA A 43 6.39 -3.54 3.03
CA ALA A 43 5.41 -4.29 2.25
C ALA A 43 5.16 -5.69 2.85
N ALA A 44 6.21 -6.42 3.26
CA ALA A 44 6.08 -7.73 3.88
C ALA A 44 5.35 -7.66 5.23
N LEU A 45 5.66 -6.67 6.07
CA LEU A 45 4.98 -6.46 7.36
C LEU A 45 3.46 -6.23 7.15
N ILE A 46 3.11 -5.41 6.16
CA ILE A 46 1.71 -5.11 5.85
C ILE A 46 1.01 -6.33 5.27
N MET A 47 1.64 -7.06 4.35
CA MET A 47 1.01 -8.18 3.65
C MET A 47 0.86 -9.44 4.52
N PHE A 48 1.87 -9.78 5.34
CA PHE A 48 1.90 -11.06 6.06
C PHE A 48 1.51 -10.98 7.53
N ILE A 49 1.78 -9.85 8.19
CA ILE A 49 1.69 -9.75 9.66
C ILE A 49 0.49 -8.94 10.10
N GLY A 50 -0.06 -8.09 9.22
CA GLY A 50 -1.01 -7.09 9.68
C GLY A 50 -2.14 -6.69 8.75
N TRP A 51 -2.33 -7.19 7.53
CA TRP A 51 -3.45 -6.69 6.72
C TRP A 51 -4.79 -6.97 7.42
N PRO A 52 -5.67 -5.97 7.70
CA PRO A 52 -5.59 -4.55 7.32
C PRO A 52 -4.95 -3.60 8.37
N ILE A 53 -4.83 -4.02 9.63
CA ILE A 53 -4.27 -3.25 10.76
C ILE A 53 -2.87 -2.66 10.46
N GLY A 54 -1.93 -3.44 9.93
CA GLY A 54 -0.57 -3.02 9.58
C GLY A 54 -0.54 -1.93 8.52
N LEU A 55 -1.50 -1.91 7.59
CA LEU A 55 -1.68 -0.81 6.65
C LEU A 55 -2.10 0.47 7.39
N GLY A 56 -3.03 0.36 8.35
CA GLY A 56 -3.46 1.47 9.19
C GLY A 56 -2.32 2.03 10.05
N VAL A 57 -1.54 1.16 10.69
CA VAL A 57 -0.35 1.54 11.48
C VAL A 57 0.69 2.24 10.59
N TRP A 58 0.94 1.73 9.39
CA TRP A 58 1.84 2.39 8.44
C TRP A 58 1.34 3.77 8.07
N ILE A 59 0.04 3.93 7.77
CA ILE A 59 -0.53 5.24 7.44
C ILE A 59 -0.40 6.23 8.62
N ALA A 60 -0.63 5.77 9.85
CA ALA A 60 -0.56 6.61 11.04
C ALA A 60 0.86 7.03 11.42
N LEU A 61 1.84 6.14 11.26
CA LEU A 61 3.23 6.34 11.69
C LEU A 61 4.19 6.65 10.53
N ARG A 62 3.71 6.73 9.28
CA ARG A 62 4.60 6.95 8.13
C ARG A 62 5.39 8.24 8.32
N PRO A 63 6.72 8.20 8.11
CA PRO A 63 7.57 9.38 8.22
C PRO A 63 7.29 10.35 7.08
N ASP A 64 7.60 11.62 7.25
CA ASP A 64 7.51 12.60 6.17
C ASP A 64 8.35 12.20 4.96
N LYS A 65 7.93 12.66 3.78
CA LYS A 65 8.71 12.47 2.56
C LYS A 65 10.08 13.11 2.77
N ARG A 66 11.14 12.37 2.46
CA ARG A 66 12.50 12.93 2.51
C ARG A 66 12.56 14.10 1.53
N ARG A 67 12.87 15.29 2.03
CA ARG A 67 13.27 16.39 1.15
C ARG A 67 14.61 16.01 0.51
N PRO A 68 14.79 16.22 -0.80
CA PRO A 68 16.11 16.11 -1.38
C PRO A 68 17.04 17.11 -0.67
N PRO A 69 18.33 16.78 -0.50
CA PRO A 69 19.30 17.71 0.11
C PRO A 69 19.40 19.05 -0.62
N PHE A 70 18.95 19.11 -1.87
CA PHE A 70 18.97 20.28 -2.73
C PHE A 70 17.64 20.35 -3.50
N ASP A 71 16.91 21.45 -3.35
CA ASP A 71 15.68 21.74 -4.07
C ASP A 71 15.90 22.96 -4.98
N LEU A 72 15.74 22.79 -6.29
CA LEU A 72 15.90 23.86 -7.28
C LEU A 72 14.88 25.00 -7.10
N ASN A 73 13.74 24.73 -6.46
CA ASN A 73 12.74 25.75 -6.19
C ASN A 73 13.20 26.77 -5.15
N ASP A 74 14.13 26.41 -4.25
CA ASP A 74 14.67 27.31 -3.23
C ASP A 74 15.47 28.47 -3.84
N PHE A 75 15.99 28.28 -5.06
CA PHE A 75 16.80 29.26 -5.78
C PHE A 75 16.05 29.94 -6.93
N ARG A 76 14.74 29.68 -7.08
CA ARG A 76 13.92 30.35 -8.08
C ARG A 76 13.57 31.75 -7.57
N VAL A 77 14.37 32.74 -7.93
CA VAL A 77 14.04 34.17 -7.77
C VAL A 77 12.80 34.51 -8.60
N GLN A 78 11.77 35.04 -7.94
CA GLN A 78 10.54 35.55 -8.55
C GLN A 78 10.73 36.98 -9.04
#